data_AF-A0A7K4FWG3-F1
#
_entry.id   AF-A0A7K4FWG3-F1
#
_cell.length_a   1.000
_cell.length_b   1.000
_cell.length_c   1.000
_cell.angle_alpha   90.00
_cell.angle_beta   90.00
_cell.angle_gamma   90.00
#
_symmetry.space_group_name_H-M   'P 1'
#
loop_
_entity.id
_entity.type
_entity.pdbx_description
1 polymer ?
#
loop_
_entity_poly.entity_id
_entity_poly.type
_entity_poly.pdbx_seq_one_letter_code
_entity_poly.pdbx_strand_id
1 'polypeptide(L)'
;MVKLINCQNVPPHEKRKALRILNDETDVYLFLSKGKIIEYIKSYDIDSGEILLIRQKSRLPLAKEIRRLVQEKFTVKVFISSEDLS
;
A
#
# COMPACT_ATOMS: atom_id res chain seq x y z
N MET A 1 -6.82 -2.13 -12.07
CA MET A 1 -6.66 -3.56 -11.80
C MET A 1 -6.06 -3.70 -10.40
N VAL A 2 -6.90 -4.08 -9.45
CA VAL A 2 -6.52 -4.29 -8.06
C VAL A 2 -5.88 -5.67 -7.95
N LYS A 3 -4.70 -5.80 -7.32
CA LYS A 3 -4.07 -7.10 -7.08
C LYS A 3 -4.24 -7.44 -5.60
N LEU A 4 -5.07 -8.45 -5.32
CA LEU A 4 -5.07 -9.11 -4.02
C LEU A 4 -3.81 -9.96 -3.94
N ILE A 5 -3.03 -9.75 -2.88
CA ILE A 5 -1.80 -10.51 -2.65
C ILE A 5 -2.14 -11.73 -1.82
N ASN A 6 -2.07 -12.93 -2.42
CA ASN A 6 -2.07 -14.17 -1.65
C ASN A 6 -0.72 -14.32 -0.91
N CYS A 7 -0.73 -14.13 0.41
CA CYS A 7 0.46 -14.15 1.26
C CYS A 7 1.24 -15.49 1.28
N GLN A 8 0.68 -16.58 0.75
CA GLN A 8 1.36 -17.87 0.69
C GLN A 8 2.44 -17.94 -0.40
N ASN A 9 2.26 -17.25 -1.52
CA ASN A 9 3.13 -17.36 -2.72
C ASN A 9 3.98 -16.10 -2.98
N VAL A 10 4.13 -15.23 -1.98
CA VAL A 10 4.76 -13.91 -2.11
C VAL A 10 6.23 -13.99 -1.70
N PRO A 11 7.14 -13.31 -2.42
CA PRO A 11 8.54 -13.22 -2.02
C PRO A 11 8.70 -12.79 -0.56
N PRO A 12 9.65 -13.37 0.21
CA PRO A 12 9.78 -13.09 1.64
C PRO A 12 9.90 -11.60 1.99
N HIS A 13 10.54 -10.80 1.14
CA HIS A 13 10.68 -9.36 1.35
C HIS A 13 9.33 -8.62 1.23
N GLU A 14 8.50 -8.95 0.24
CA GLU A 14 7.17 -8.36 0.09
C GLU A 14 6.25 -8.80 1.23
N LYS A 15 6.35 -10.05 1.69
CA LYS A 15 5.60 -10.55 2.85
C LYS A 15 5.96 -9.79 4.13
N ARG A 16 7.25 -9.61 4.42
CA ARG A 16 7.71 -8.82 5.59
C ARG A 16 7.22 -7.38 5.53
N LYS A 17 7.26 -6.78 4.33
CA LYS A 17 6.76 -5.42 4.09
C LYS A 17 5.26 -5.32 4.35
N ALA A 18 4.47 -6.26 3.84
CA ALA A 18 3.03 -6.33 4.06
C ALA A 18 2.68 -6.51 5.54
N LEU A 19 3.37 -7.40 6.26
CA LEU A 19 3.17 -7.59 7.70
C LEU A 19 3.48 -6.33 8.51
N ARG A 20 4.58 -5.62 8.19
CA ARG A 20 4.89 -4.33 8.83
C ARG A 20 3.80 -3.30 8.58
N ILE A 21 3.28 -3.24 7.36
CA ILE A 21 2.17 -2.36 7.00
C ILE A 21 0.94 -2.73 7.83
N LEU A 22 0.53 -4.00 7.85
CA LEU A 22 -0.65 -4.48 8.58
C LEU A 22 -0.64 -4.12 10.08
N ASN A 23 0.53 -4.05 10.71
CA ASN A 23 0.66 -3.77 12.14
C ASN A 23 0.76 -2.28 12.54
N ASP A 24 0.87 -1.35 11.59
CA ASP A 24 0.96 0.11 11.85
C ASP A 24 -0.45 0.76 11.78
N GLU A 25 -0.68 1.97 12.29
CA GLU A 25 -2.03 2.57 12.34
C GLU A 25 -2.41 3.31 11.05
N THR A 26 -1.51 3.36 10.08
CA THR A 26 -1.72 4.08 8.82
C THR A 26 -2.64 3.31 7.88
N ASP A 27 -3.61 4.00 7.28
CA ASP A 27 -4.55 3.42 6.30
C ASP A 27 -3.90 3.12 4.94
N VAL A 28 -3.07 4.04 4.44
CA VAL A 28 -2.50 3.99 3.09
C VAL A 28 -0.99 4.22 3.07
N TYR A 29 -0.27 3.36 2.36
CA TYR A 29 1.17 3.46 2.13
C TYR A 29 1.47 3.70 0.67
N LEU A 30 2.20 4.76 0.37
CA LEU A 30 2.66 5.07 -0.98
C LEU A 30 4.16 4.81 -1.08
N PHE A 31 4.55 3.81 -1.86
CA PHE A 31 5.96 3.53 -2.18
C PHE A 31 6.29 4.08 -3.56
N LEU A 32 7.20 5.05 -3.60
CA LEU A 32 7.76 5.55 -4.86
C LEU A 32 8.97 4.70 -5.25
N SER A 33 8.90 4.04 -6.41
CA SER A 33 9.99 3.23 -6.96
C SER A 33 10.07 3.40 -8.48
N LYS A 34 11.24 3.77 -9.01
CA LYS A 34 11.50 3.98 -10.45
C LYS A 34 10.41 4.81 -11.17
N GLY A 35 9.94 5.89 -10.55
CA GLY A 35 8.88 6.75 -11.10
C GLY A 35 7.47 6.15 -11.09
N LYS A 36 7.27 5.01 -10.43
CA LYS A 36 5.95 4.37 -10.24
C LYS A 36 5.55 4.46 -8.77
N ILE A 37 4.26 4.68 -8.54
CA ILE A 37 3.68 4.68 -7.20
C ILE A 37 3.01 3.33 -6.98
N ILE A 38 3.47 2.61 -5.96
CA ILE A 38 2.82 1.39 -5.47
C ILE A 38 2.11 1.75 -4.17
N GLU A 39 0.80 1.56 -4.17
CA GLU A 39 -0.05 1.82 -3.02
C GLU A 39 -0.37 0.51 -2.31
N TYR A 40 -0.32 0.54 -0.99
CA TYR A 40 -0.90 -0.49 -0.14
C TYR A 40 -1.99 0.16 0.70
N ILE A 41 -3.21 -0.34 0.57
CA ILE A 41 -4.40 0.18 1.24
C ILE A 41 -4.88 -0.89 2.21
N LYS A 42 -5.01 -0.54 3.48
CA LYS A 42 -5.69 -1.40 4.45
C LYS A 42 -7.18 -1.33 4.21
N SER A 43 -7.80 -2.49 4.23
CA SER A 43 -9.24 -2.65 4.10
C SER A 43 -9.70 -3.75 5.05
N TYR A 44 -11.01 -3.89 5.17
CA TYR A 44 -11.64 -4.90 5.99
C TYR A 44 -12.67 -5.61 5.13
N ASP A 45 -12.65 -6.93 5.19
CA ASP A 45 -13.75 -7.71 4.65
C ASP A 45 -14.98 -7.51 5.55
N ILE A 46 -16.11 -7.12 4.96
CA ILE A 46 -17.31 -6.77 5.74
C ILE A 46 -17.97 -8.00 6.36
N ASP A 47 -17.84 -9.16 5.71
CA ASP A 47 -18.50 -10.39 6.14
C ASP A 47 -17.71 -11.11 7.24
N SER A 48 -16.39 -11.16 7.11
CA SER A 48 -15.49 -11.85 8.07
C SER A 48 -14.82 -10.92 9.09
N GLY A 49 -14.76 -9.62 8.82
CA GLY A 49 -14.01 -8.67 9.63
C GLY A 49 -12.49 -8.78 9.47
N GLU A 50 -12.00 -9.61 8.55
CA GLU A 50 -10.56 -9.80 8.34
C GLU A 50 -9.90 -8.56 7.72
N ILE A 51 -8.69 -8.24 8.19
CA ILE A 51 -7.89 -7.16 7.60
C ILE A 51 -7.31 -7.62 6.28
N LEU A 52 -7.62 -6.90 5.21
CA LEU A 52 -7.08 -7.10 3.89
C LEU A 52 -6.05 -6.02 3.56
N LEU A 53 -4.98 -6.41 2.88
CA LEU A 53 -4.01 -5.46 2.31
C LEU A 53 -4.11 -5.46 0.80
N ILE A 54 -4.61 -4.36 0.25
CA ILE A 54 -4.81 -4.19 -1.19
C ILE A 54 -3.59 -3.50 -1.78
N ARG A 55 -2.93 -4.13 -2.76
CA ARG A 55 -1.83 -3.50 -3.50
C ARG A 55 -2.29 -3.04 -4.87
N GLN A 56 -2.06 -1.78 -5.17
CA GLN A 56 -2.33 -1.21 -6.48
C GLN A 56 -1.19 -0.33 -6.99
N LYS A 57 -1.17 -0.10 -8.30
CA LYS A 57 -0.25 0.85 -8.92
C LYS A 57 -1.05 2.09 -9.28
N SER A 58 -0.70 3.25 -8.72
CA SER A 58 -1.29 4.50 -9.16
C SER A 58 -0.56 5.04 -10.38
N ARG A 59 -1.35 5.64 -11.26
CA ARG A 59 -0.90 6.34 -12.46
C ARG A 59 -0.94 7.86 -12.28
N LEU A 60 -1.47 8.32 -11.15
CA LEU A 60 -1.58 9.75 -10.86
C LEU A 60 -0.25 10.29 -10.33
N PRO A 61 0.02 11.61 -10.50
CA PRO A 61 1.12 12.24 -9.82
C PRO A 61 0.99 12.09 -8.30
N LEU A 62 2.09 11.82 -7.60
CA LEU A 62 2.12 11.56 -6.16
C LEU A 62 1.40 12.64 -5.35
N ALA A 63 1.64 13.92 -5.67
CA ALA A 63 1.00 15.03 -4.99
C ALA A 63 -0.53 15.05 -5.17
N LYS A 64 -1.03 14.64 -6.34
CA LYS A 64 -2.48 14.58 -6.62
C LYS A 64 -3.13 13.42 -5.86
N GLU A 65 -2.45 12.29 -5.81
CA GLU A 65 -2.89 11.11 -5.06
C GLU A 65 -2.95 11.39 -3.55
N ILE A 66 -1.89 11.96 -2.97
CA ILE A 66 -1.85 12.32 -1.55
C ILE A 66 -3.00 13.28 -1.21
N ARG A 67 -3.22 14.32 -2.03
CA ARG A 67 -4.32 15.27 -1.79
C ARG A 67 -5.67 14.58 -1.79
N ARG A 68 -5.92 13.68 -2.77
CA ARG A 68 -7.16 12.91 -2.85
C ARG A 68 -7.39 12.07 -1.60
N LEU A 69 -6.39 11.28 -1.20
CA LEU A 69 -6.47 10.40 -0.04
C LEU A 69 -6.68 11.17 1.28
N VAL A 70 -5.98 12.29 1.46
CA VAL A 70 -6.14 13.15 2.65
C VAL A 70 -7.51 13.83 2.66
N GLN A 71 -8.06 14.22 1.50
CA GLN A 71 -9.43 14.74 1.39
C GLN A 71 -10.46 13.68 1.78
N GLU A 72 -10.21 12.43 1.40
CA GLU A 72 -10.99 11.24 1.79
C GLU A 72 -10.74 10.81 3.26
N LYS A 73 -9.95 11.59 4.03
CA LYS A 73 -9.63 11.37 5.45
C LYS A 73 -8.79 10.13 5.75
N PHE A 74 -8.10 9.58 4.75
CA PHE A 74 -7.11 8.54 4.98
C PHE A 74 -5.85 9.10 5.65
N THR A 75 -5.30 8.33 6.57
CA THR A 75 -3.93 8.52 7.07
C THR A 75 -2.96 7.94 6.05
N VAL A 76 -2.07 8.79 5.53
CA VAL A 76 -1.16 8.42 4.42
C VAL A 76 0.30 8.50 4.86
N LYS A 77 1.07 7.44 4.61
CA LYS A 77 2.52 7.40 4.83
C LYS A 77 3.24 7.17 3.52
N VAL A 78 4.18 8.06 3.21
CA VAL A 78 4.92 8.04 1.94
C VAL A 78 6.34 7.55 2.17
N PHE A 79 6.75 6.54 1.43
CA PHE A 79 8.09 5.99 1.43
C PHE A 79 8.76 6.29 0.09
N ILE A 80 9.80 7.11 0.14
CA ILE A 80 10.64 7.41 -1.01
C ILE A 80 11.88 6.54 -0.87
N SER A 81 11.95 5.46 -1.65
CA SER A 81 13.15 4.62 -1.69
C SER A 81 14.11 5.19 -2.73
N SER A 82 15.31 5.61 -2.32
CA SER A 82 16.40 5.93 -3.25
C SER A 82 17.05 4.67 -3.85
N GLU A 83 16.83 3.52 -3.21
CA GLU A 83 17.42 2.25 -3.61
C GLU A 83 16.34 1.24 -3.99
N ASP A 84 16.64 0.48 -5.04
CA ASP A 84 15.87 -0.69 -5.42
C ASP A 84 15.87 -1.68 -4.25
N LEU A 85 14.70 -1.87 -3.63
CA LEU A 85 14.47 -2.99 -2.72
C LEU A 85 14.40 -4.27 -3.56
N SER A 86 15.56 -4.72 -4.03
CA SER A 86 15.82 -6.03 -4.64
C SER A 86 15.92 -7.12 -3.59
#